data_AF-A0A354YDE2-F1
#
_entry.id   AF-A0A354YDE2-F1
#
_cell.length_a   1.000
_cell.length_b   1.000
_cell.length_c   1.000
_cell.angle_alpha   90.00
_cell.angle_beta   90.00
_cell.angle_gamma   90.00
#
_symmetry.space_group_name_H-M   'P 1'
#
loop_
_entity.id
_entity.type
_entity.pdbx_description
1 polymer ?
#
loop_
_entity_poly.entity_id
_entity_poly.type
_entity_poly.pdbx_seq_one_letter_code
_entity_poly.pdbx_strand_id
1 'polypeptide(L)'
;MTTTLADATRHQRLKAATRAVHDVLDRRIMAGDIFASREHFARFLRVQYRFHRDIDPLYANPAFEALLPDLPQRRRLGRIAHDLGDLG
;
A
#
# COMPACT_ATOMS: atom_id res chain seq x y z
N MET A 1 -10.51 17.04 -26.03
CA MET A 1 -9.04 17.10 -26.10
C MET A 1 -8.48 15.83 -25.49
N THR A 2 -7.82 14.99 -26.28
CA THR A 2 -7.25 13.72 -25.82
C THR A 2 -5.87 13.99 -25.24
N THR A 3 -5.72 13.99 -23.92
CA THR A 3 -4.41 14.20 -23.27
C THR A 3 -3.51 13.00 -23.58
N THR A 4 -2.45 13.24 -24.35
CA THR A 4 -1.38 12.29 -24.59
C THR A 4 -0.55 12.07 -23.32
N LEU A 5 0.06 10.89 -23.15
CA LEU A 5 0.94 10.57 -22.00
C LEU A 5 2.10 11.56 -21.83
N ALA A 6 2.53 12.21 -22.93
CA ALA A 6 3.53 13.26 -22.93
C ALA A 6 3.11 14.51 -22.14
N ASP A 7 1.81 14.85 -22.16
CA ASP A 7 1.25 16.01 -21.47
C ASP A 7 0.76 15.67 -20.04
N ALA A 8 0.84 14.39 -19.67
CA ALA A 8 0.36 13.91 -18.38
C ALA A 8 1.34 14.28 -17.26
N THR A 9 0.81 14.66 -16.09
CA THR A 9 1.59 14.91 -14.88
C THR A 9 2.35 13.67 -14.41
N ARG A 10 3.37 13.83 -13.54
CA ARG A 10 4.16 12.70 -13.01
C ARG A 10 3.29 11.61 -12.35
N HIS A 11 2.26 11.98 -11.59
CA HIS A 11 1.39 11.00 -10.92
C HIS A 11 0.57 10.17 -11.93
N GLN A 12 0.09 10.81 -13.01
CA GLN A 12 -0.66 10.13 -14.07
C GLN A 12 0.22 9.15 -14.82
N ARG A 13 1.46 9.54 -15.16
CA ARG A 13 2.42 8.63 -15.80
C ARG A 13 2.77 7.44 -14.90
N LEU A 14 3.00 7.67 -13.60
CA LEU A 14 3.26 6.58 -12.64
C LEU A 14 2.07 5.62 -12.56
N LYS A 15 0.84 6.14 -12.42
CA LYS A 15 -0.39 5.33 -12.39
C LYS A 15 -0.56 4.50 -13.67
N ALA A 16 -0.31 5.10 -14.84
CA ALA A 16 -0.39 4.40 -16.11
C ALA A 16 0.66 3.28 -16.21
N ALA A 17 1.91 3.57 -15.83
CA ALA A 17 3.02 2.61 -15.87
C ALA A 17 2.83 1.42 -14.92
N THR A 18 2.17 1.61 -13.78
CA THR A 18 1.96 0.54 -12.78
C THR A 18 0.60 -0.14 -12.90
N ARG A 19 -0.28 0.27 -13.83
CA ARG A 19 -1.65 -0.23 -13.92
C ARG A 19 -1.72 -1.75 -14.06
N ALA A 20 -0.98 -2.32 -15.02
CA ALA A 20 -1.05 -3.75 -15.29
C ALA A 20 -0.59 -4.61 -14.09
N VAL A 21 0.47 -4.19 -13.39
CA VAL A 21 0.94 -4.93 -12.20
C VAL A 21 0.00 -4.75 -11.01
N HIS A 22 -0.63 -3.58 -10.86
CA HIS A 22 -1.67 -3.35 -9.87
C HIS A 22 -2.90 -4.24 -10.11
N ASP A 23 -3.36 -4.36 -11.35
CA ASP A 23 -4.51 -5.21 -11.71
C ASP A 23 -4.23 -6.69 -11.39
N VAL A 24 -2.98 -7.16 -11.57
CA VAL A 24 -2.57 -8.52 -11.20
C VAL A 24 -2.56 -8.69 -9.67
N LEU A 25 -2.04 -7.71 -8.93
CA LEU A 25 -2.01 -7.72 -7.48
C LEU A 25 -3.43 -7.81 -6.90
N ASP A 26 -4.35 -6.95 -7.37
CA ASP A 26 -5.74 -6.91 -6.90
C ASP A 26 -6.44 -8.25 -7.14
N ARG A 27 -6.31 -8.82 -8.34
CA ARG A 27 -6.89 -10.14 -8.65
C ARG A 27 -6.35 -11.23 -7.73
N ARG A 28 -5.05 -11.22 -7.44
CA ARG A 28 -4.43 -12.22 -6.53
C ARG A 28 -4.92 -12.06 -5.10
N ILE A 29 -5.09 -10.84 -4.60
CA ILE A 29 -5.62 -10.57 -3.27
C ILE A 29 -7.06 -11.09 -3.18
N MET A 30 -7.92 -10.72 -4.15
CA MET A 30 -9.32 -11.13 -4.14
C MET A 30 -9.50 -12.65 -4.33
N ALA A 31 -8.66 -13.29 -5.14
CA ALA A 31 -8.65 -14.75 -5.29
C ALA A 31 -8.27 -15.50 -4.00
N GLY A 32 -7.63 -14.82 -3.04
CA GLY A 32 -7.34 -15.37 -1.71
C GLY A 32 -8.51 -15.31 -0.73
N ASP A 33 -9.67 -14.82 -1.16
CA ASP A 33 -10.91 -14.71 -0.38
C ASP A 33 -10.70 -14.12 1.02
N ILE A 34 -9.99 -12.98 1.05
CA ILE A 34 -9.44 -12.38 2.28
C ILE A 34 -10.49 -11.97 3.32
N PHE A 35 -11.78 -11.98 2.97
CA PHE A 35 -12.89 -11.63 3.85
C PHE A 35 -13.77 -12.82 4.25
N ALA A 36 -13.51 -14.04 3.75
CA ALA A 36 -14.33 -15.21 4.06
C ALA A 36 -14.28 -15.63 5.53
N SER A 37 -13.16 -15.38 6.21
CA SER A 37 -13.03 -15.68 7.63
C SER A 37 -11.96 -14.81 8.29
N ARG A 38 -11.95 -14.81 9.63
CA ARG A 38 -10.88 -14.18 10.43
C ARG A 38 -9.50 -14.72 10.06
N GLU A 39 -9.39 -16.02 9.77
CA GLU A 39 -8.11 -16.63 9.39
C GLU A 39 -7.61 -16.11 8.04
N HIS A 40 -8.48 -16.02 7.03
CA HIS A 40 -8.13 -15.45 5.73
C HIS A 40 -7.73 -13.98 5.86
N PHE A 41 -8.47 -13.22 6.66
CA PHE A 41 -8.14 -11.83 6.92
C PHE A 41 -6.79 -11.67 7.65
N ALA A 42 -6.49 -12.52 8.63
CA ALA A 42 -5.19 -12.54 9.31
C ALA A 42 -4.03 -12.89 8.35
N ARG A 43 -4.25 -13.73 7.34
CA ARG A 43 -3.25 -14.01 6.28
C ARG A 43 -3.01 -12.75 5.43
N PHE A 44 -4.08 -12.04 5.06
CA PHE A 44 -3.96 -10.76 4.36
C PHE A 44 -3.23 -9.70 5.19
N LEU A 45 -3.57 -9.54 6.48
CA LEU A 45 -2.88 -8.60 7.36
C LEU A 45 -1.40 -8.94 7.54
N ARG A 46 -1.00 -10.22 7.53
CA ARG A 46 0.42 -10.61 7.52
C ARG A 46 1.16 -10.15 6.27
N VAL A 47 0.51 -10.18 5.10
CA VAL A 47 1.08 -9.60 3.86
C VAL A 47 1.22 -8.09 4.01
N GLN A 48 0.17 -7.41 4.48
CA GLN A 48 0.18 -5.97 4.72
C GLN A 48 1.28 -5.57 5.72
N TYR A 49 1.45 -6.33 6.80
CA TYR A 49 2.47 -6.08 7.83
C TYR A 49 3.88 -6.14 7.23
N ARG A 50 4.19 -7.21 6.48
CA ARG A 50 5.51 -7.38 5.84
C ARG A 50 5.81 -6.24 4.88
N PHE A 51 4.84 -5.88 4.04
CA PHE A 51 4.99 -4.75 3.12
C PHE A 51 5.22 -3.43 3.86
N HIS A 52 4.42 -3.14 4.90
CA HIS A 52 4.56 -1.90 5.66
C HIS A 52 5.86 -1.84 6.47
N ARG A 53 6.35 -2.97 6.96
CA ARG A 53 7.66 -3.08 7.62
C ARG A 53 8.79 -2.71 6.66
N ASP A 54 8.73 -3.19 5.42
CA ASP A 54 9.80 -2.97 4.44
C ASP A 54 9.86 -1.49 3.98
N ILE A 55 8.72 -0.81 3.91
CA ILE A 55 8.65 0.62 3.55
C ILE A 55 8.71 1.56 4.76
N ASP A 56 8.70 1.03 5.98
CA ASP A 56 8.69 1.79 7.23
C ASP A 56 9.79 2.86 7.32
N PRO A 57 11.05 2.57 6.92
CA PRO A 57 12.12 3.57 6.95
C PRO A 57 11.87 4.77 6.03
N LEU A 58 11.06 4.61 4.98
CA LEU A 58 10.71 5.72 4.08
C LEU A 58 9.81 6.75 4.81
N TYR A 59 8.93 6.30 5.71
CA TYR A 59 8.07 7.18 6.49
C TYR A 59 8.82 7.96 7.58
N ALA A 60 9.99 7.46 8.01
CA ALA A 60 10.85 8.09 9.00
C ALA A 60 12.01 8.89 8.36
N ASN A 61 12.05 9.01 7.03
CA ASN A 61 13.14 9.68 6.34
C ASN A 61 12.96 11.21 6.38
N PRO A 62 13.89 11.97 7.01
CA PRO A 62 13.77 13.43 7.14
C PRO A 62 13.68 14.16 5.79
N ALA A 63 14.34 13.65 4.75
CA ALA A 63 14.29 14.26 3.42
C ALA A 63 12.90 14.12 2.78
N PHE A 64 12.15 13.06 3.11
CA PHE A 64 10.79 12.89 2.63
C PHE A 64 9.77 13.64 3.50
N GLU A 65 9.99 13.72 4.82
CA GLU A 65 9.19 14.56 5.70
C GLU A 65 9.27 16.05 5.31
N ALA A 66 10.45 16.54 4.93
CA ALA A 66 10.59 17.91 4.42
C ALA A 66 9.74 18.18 3.16
N LEU A 67 9.50 17.16 2.33
CA LEU A 67 8.66 17.26 1.13
C LEU A 67 7.17 16.98 1.42
N LEU A 68 6.89 16.18 2.45
CA LEU A 68 5.58 15.70 2.84
C LEU A 68 5.47 15.78 4.38
N PRO A 69 5.14 16.95 4.95
CA PRO A 69 5.20 17.18 6.40
C PRO A 69 4.26 16.29 7.23
N ASP A 70 3.24 15.71 6.60
CA ASP A 70 2.31 14.78 7.22
C ASP A 70 2.64 13.30 6.94
N LEU A 71 3.81 13.02 6.36
CA LEU A 71 4.22 11.65 6.02
C LEU A 71 4.28 10.73 7.24
N PRO A 72 4.89 11.10 8.38
CA PRO A 72 4.95 10.21 9.56
C PRO A 72 3.56 9.73 10.02
N GLN A 73 2.53 10.58 9.92
CA GLN A 73 1.16 10.32 10.34
C GLN A 73 0.45 9.32 9.41
N ARG A 74 0.97 9.11 8.19
CA ARG A 74 0.46 8.14 7.21
C ARG A 74 0.99 6.72 7.44
N ARG A 75 1.94 6.53 8.37
CA ARG A 75 2.51 5.22 8.74
C ARG A 75 1.42 4.30 9.29
N ARG A 76 1.32 3.08 8.74
CA ARG A 76 0.29 2.09 9.14
C ARG A 76 0.84 0.88 9.89
N LEU A 77 2.16 0.70 9.96
CA LEU A 77 2.77 -0.52 10.52
C LEU A 77 2.26 -0.82 11.94
N GLY A 78 2.25 0.17 12.83
CA GLY A 78 1.76 0.00 14.20
C GLY A 78 0.28 -0.36 14.29
N ARG A 79 -0.57 0.20 13.40
CA ARG A 79 -2.00 -0.14 13.34
C ARG A 79 -2.22 -1.57 12.87
N ILE A 80 -1.49 -1.99 11.83
CA ILE A 80 -1.57 -3.37 11.32
C ILE A 80 -1.08 -4.37 12.37
N ALA A 81 -0.04 -4.02 13.13
CA ALA A 81 0.44 -4.85 14.23
C ALA A 81 -0.62 -5.02 15.34
N HIS A 82 -1.35 -3.95 15.66
CA HIS A 82 -2.48 -4.00 16.59
C HIS A 82 -3.61 -4.88 16.05
N ASP A 83 -4.03 -4.67 14.80
CA ASP A 83 -5.09 -5.47 14.16
C ASP A 83 -4.73 -6.97 14.14
N LEU A 84 -3.46 -7.32 13.93
CA LEU A 84 -2.99 -8.70 14.03
C LEU A 84 -3.10 -9.26 15.46
N GLY A 85 -2.80 -8.45 16.49
CA GLY A 85 -2.98 -8.85 17.89
C GLY A 85 -4.45 -9.06 18.26
N ASP A 86 -5.35 -8.23 17.73
CA ASP A 86 -6.80 -8.34 17.96
C ASP A 86 -7.42 -9.61 17.34
N LEU A 87 -6.80 -10.16 16.30
CA LEU A 87 -7.27 -11.37 15.63
C LEU A 87 -6.83 -12.68 16.32
N GLY A 88 -5.86 -12.63 17.23
CA GLY A 88 -5.31 -13.79 17.96
C GLY A 88 -4.43 -14.69 17.10
#